data_AF-A0A1T3NLX4-F1
#
_entry.id   AF-A0A1T3NLX4-F1
#
_cell.length_a   1.000
_cell.length_b   1.000
_cell.length_c   1.000
_cell.angle_alpha   90.00
_cell.angle_beta   90.00
_cell.angle_gamma   90.00
#
_symmetry.space_group_name_H-M   'P 1'
#
loop_
_entity.id
_entity.type
_entity.pdbx_description
1 polymer ?
#
loop_
_entity_poly.entity_id
_entity_poly.type
_entity_poly.pdbx_seq_one_letter_code
_entity_poly.pdbx_strand_id
1 'polypeptide(L)'
;MSDDPTVGFLKADVARFCAGLDDLAPAIRLRLVVELRRALGEVTDAALDGAMAAAKAEGWGLRQIGELAGLSHEKVRYRLARRAGEPDGSS
;
A
#
# COMPACT_ATOMS: atom_id res chain seq x y z
N MET A 1 -3.59 8.63 -15.16
CA MET A 1 -4.28 7.65 -14.30
C MET A 1 -4.31 6.37 -15.11
N SER A 2 -3.77 5.26 -14.61
CA SER A 2 -3.83 4.00 -15.37
C SER A 2 -5.29 3.54 -15.41
N ASP A 3 -5.88 3.43 -16.60
CA ASP A 3 -7.24 2.91 -16.81
C ASP A 3 -7.23 1.38 -16.76
N ASP A 4 -6.60 0.81 -15.72
CA ASP A 4 -6.59 -0.64 -15.54
C ASP A 4 -7.99 -1.08 -15.08
N PRO A 5 -8.72 -1.88 -15.89
CA PRO A 5 -10.08 -2.28 -15.57
C PRO A 5 -10.15 -3.11 -14.27
N THR A 6 -9.09 -3.84 -13.92
CA THR A 6 -8.99 -4.62 -12.68
C THR A 6 -9.01 -3.73 -11.44
N VAL A 7 -8.28 -2.61 -11.49
CA VAL A 7 -8.31 -1.60 -10.42
C VAL A 7 -9.71 -0.97 -10.33
N GLY A 8 -10.37 -0.77 -11.47
CA GLY A 8 -11.76 -0.32 -11.54
C GLY A 8 -12.74 -1.28 -10.83
N PHE A 9 -12.63 -2.59 -11.08
CA PHE A 9 -13.46 -3.60 -10.42
C PHE A 9 -13.23 -3.64 -8.90
N LEU A 10 -11.98 -3.64 -8.45
CA LEU A 10 -11.67 -3.62 -7.01
C LEU A 10 -12.23 -2.37 -6.32
N LYS A 11 -12.14 -1.20 -6.97
CA LYS A 11 -12.75 0.03 -6.47
C LYS A 11 -14.27 -0.09 -6.35
N ALA A 12 -14.92 -0.69 -7.34
CA ALA A 12 -16.37 -0.91 -7.32
C ALA A 12 -16.79 -1.89 -6.21
N ASP A 13 -15.99 -2.93 -5.96
CA ASP A 13 -16.24 -3.91 -4.89
C ASP A 13 -16.10 -3.29 -3.50
N VAL A 14 -15.05 -2.49 -3.29
CA VAL A 14 -14.87 -1.71 -2.05
C VAL A 14 -16.03 -0.72 -1.85
N ALA A 15 -16.46 -0.04 -2.91
CA ALA A 15 -17.60 0.87 -2.84
C ALA A 15 -18.90 0.13 -2.47
N ARG A 16 -19.14 -1.05 -3.04
CA ARG A 16 -20.30 -1.90 -2.72
C ARG A 16 -20.26 -2.37 -1.26
N PHE A 17 -19.09 -2.79 -0.77
CA PHE A 17 -18.92 -3.15 0.64
C PHE A 17 -19.30 -1.97 1.54
N CYS A 18 -18.76 -0.77 1.28
CA CYS A 18 -19.02 0.43 2.07
C CYS A 18 -20.49 0.85 2.06
N ALA A 19 -21.18 0.77 0.91
CA ALA A 19 -22.61 1.07 0.81
C ALA A 19 -23.46 0.08 1.63
N GLY A 20 -23.04 -1.19 1.69
CA GLY A 20 -23.71 -2.21 2.53
C GLY A 20 -23.60 -1.97 4.04
N LEU A 21 -22.86 -0.96 4.50
CA LEU A 21 -22.73 -0.63 5.91
C LEU A 21 -23.77 0.37 6.41
N ASP A 22 -24.58 0.97 5.54
CA ASP A 22 -25.40 2.15 5.89
C ASP A 22 -26.46 1.87 6.97
N ASP A 23 -26.98 0.65 7.02
CA ASP A 23 -27.99 0.22 8.01
C ASP A 23 -27.40 -0.22 9.36
N LEU A 24 -26.07 -0.25 9.49
CA LEU A 24 -25.40 -0.66 10.73
C LEU A 24 -25.26 0.49 11.73
N ALA A 25 -25.20 0.15 13.02
CA ALA A 25 -24.90 1.13 14.07
C ALA A 25 -23.55 1.85 13.81
N PRO A 26 -23.42 3.14 14.14
CA PRO A 26 -22.23 3.95 13.80
C PRO A 26 -20.89 3.34 14.24
N ALA A 27 -20.84 2.77 15.45
CA ALA A 27 -19.62 2.12 15.96
C ALA A 27 -19.20 0.90 15.12
N ILE A 28 -20.17 0.14 14.60
CA ILE A 28 -19.90 -1.02 13.76
C ILE A 28 -19.37 -0.57 12.39
N ARG A 29 -19.99 0.46 11.81
CA ARG A 29 -19.55 1.07 10.54
C ARG A 29 -18.10 1.51 10.60
N LEU A 30 -17.75 2.30 11.62
CA LEU A 30 -16.39 2.81 11.80
C LEU A 30 -15.37 1.66 11.92
N ARG A 31 -15.67 0.66 12.75
CA ARG A 31 -14.79 -0.50 12.94
C ARG A 31 -14.53 -1.25 11.63
N LEU A 32 -15.59 -1.56 10.87
CA LEU A 32 -15.46 -2.32 9.62
C LEU A 32 -14.71 -1.54 8.53
N VAL A 33 -14.92 -0.23 8.42
CA VAL A 33 -14.16 0.60 7.48
C VAL A 33 -12.68 0.66 7.86
N VAL A 34 -12.36 0.78 9.15
CA VAL A 34 -10.97 0.76 9.63
C VAL A 34 -10.33 -0.59 9.35
N GLU A 35 -11.03 -1.70 9.61
CA GLU A 35 -10.57 -3.05 9.32
C GLU A 35 -10.29 -3.24 7.83
N LEU A 36 -11.21 -2.82 6.97
CA LEU A 36 -11.02 -2.88 5.51
C LEU A 36 -9.80 -2.05 5.07
N ARG A 37 -9.68 -0.81 5.55
CA ARG A 37 -8.54 0.06 5.22
C ARG A 37 -7.21 -0.57 5.63
N ARG A 38 -7.18 -1.20 6.80
CA ARG A 38 -6.00 -1.90 7.30
C ARG A 38 -5.67 -3.11 6.43
N ALA A 39 -6.64 -3.98 6.14
CA ALA A 39 -6.43 -5.17 5.33
C ALA A 39 -5.94 -4.83 3.91
N LEU A 40 -6.55 -3.83 3.25
CA LEU A 40 -6.10 -3.35 1.95
C LEU A 40 -4.69 -2.75 2.03
N GLY A 41 -4.41 -1.95 3.07
CA GLY A 41 -3.08 -1.40 3.32
C GLY A 41 -2.02 -2.48 3.48
N GLU A 42 -2.27 -3.51 4.30
CA GLU A 42 -1.34 -4.61 4.55
C GLU A 42 -0.93 -5.33 3.26
N VAL A 43 -1.89 -5.72 2.42
CA VAL A 43 -1.57 -6.44 1.17
C VAL A 43 -0.90 -5.55 0.12
N THR A 44 -1.31 -4.29 0.02
CA THR A 44 -0.74 -3.35 -0.95
C THR A 44 0.63 -2.83 -0.54
N ASP A 45 0.88 -2.61 0.75
CA ASP A 45 2.21 -2.25 1.26
C ASP A 45 3.20 -3.39 1.04
N ALA A 46 2.81 -4.65 1.29
CA ALA A 46 3.68 -5.79 1.02
C ALA A 46 4.02 -5.92 -0.49
N ALA A 47 3.03 -5.73 -1.36
CA ALA A 47 3.25 -5.73 -2.81
C ALA A 47 4.15 -4.58 -3.27
N LEU A 48 3.94 -3.37 -2.72
CA LEU A 48 4.75 -2.19 -3.01
C LEU A 48 6.21 -2.38 -2.56
N ASP A 49 6.43 -2.93 -1.36
CA ASP A 49 7.76 -3.25 -0.84
C ASP A 49 8.47 -4.29 -1.75
N GLY A 50 7.73 -5.26 -2.30
CA GLY A 50 8.23 -6.20 -3.30
C GLY A 50 8.62 -5.52 -4.63
N ALA A 51 7.75 -4.65 -5.16
CA ALA A 51 7.98 -3.94 -6.41
C ALA A 51 9.18 -2.98 -6.31
N MET A 52 9.32 -2.25 -5.20
CA MET A 52 10.49 -1.39 -4.96
C MET A 52 11.79 -2.19 -4.92
N ALA A 53 11.78 -3.38 -4.33
CA ALA A 53 12.97 -4.23 -4.28
C ALA A 53 13.33 -4.80 -5.65
N ALA A 54 12.35 -5.18 -6.47
CA ALA A 54 12.57 -5.60 -7.85
C ALA A 54 13.18 -4.47 -8.69
N ALA A 55 12.60 -3.25 -8.62
CA ALA A 55 13.16 -2.08 -9.29
C ALA A 55 14.59 -1.78 -8.83
N LYS A 56 14.87 -1.93 -7.52
CA LYS A 56 16.24 -1.77 -6.99
C LYS A 56 17.20 -2.82 -7.55
N ALA A 57 16.77 -4.09 -7.67
CA ALA A 57 17.57 -5.17 -8.25
C ALA A 57 17.85 -4.98 -9.75
N GLU A 58 16.94 -4.33 -10.47
CA GLU A 58 17.14 -3.87 -11.86
C GLU A 58 18.06 -2.63 -11.97
N GLY A 59 18.57 -2.11 -10.85
CA GLY A 59 19.51 -1.00 -10.84
C GLY A 59 18.87 0.38 -10.79
N TRP A 60 17.56 0.48 -10.56
CA TRP A 60 16.87 1.77 -10.53
C TRP A 60 17.32 2.63 -9.34
N GLY A 61 17.35 3.95 -9.54
CA GLY A 61 17.70 4.92 -8.50
C GLY A 61 16.58 5.11 -7.48
N LEU A 62 16.92 5.35 -6.20
CA LEU A 62 15.93 5.52 -5.12
C LEU A 62 14.95 6.70 -5.33
N ARG A 63 15.41 7.77 -6.00
CA ARG A 63 14.55 8.92 -6.33
C ARG A 63 13.49 8.53 -7.35
N GLN A 64 13.88 7.86 -8.43
CA GLN A 64 12.96 7.36 -9.45
C GLN A 64 11.93 6.38 -8.87
N ILE A 65 12.38 5.45 -8.01
CA ILE A 65 11.47 4.53 -7.31
C ILE A 65 10.49 5.32 -6.43
N GLY A 66 10.98 6.32 -5.69
CA GLY A 66 10.15 7.17 -4.83
C GLY A 66 9.09 7.96 -5.60
N GLU A 67 9.47 8.55 -6.74
CA GLU A 67 8.55 9.28 -7.62
C GLU A 67 7.39 8.39 -8.10
N LEU A 68 7.68 7.15 -8.53
CA LEU A 68 6.65 6.21 -8.98
C LEU A 68 5.82 5.61 -7.84
N ALA A 69 6.43 5.40 -6.68
CA ALA A 69 5.75 4.89 -5.49
C ALA A 69 4.95 5.97 -4.74
N GLY A 70 5.11 7.26 -5.09
CA GLY A 70 4.55 8.37 -4.32
C GLY A 70 5.18 8.53 -2.92
N LEU A 71 6.46 8.15 -2.77
CA LEU A 71 7.20 8.17 -1.52
C LEU A 71 8.46 9.03 -1.64
N SER A 72 8.95 9.57 -0.52
CA SER A 72 10.29 10.16 -0.50
C SER A 72 11.36 9.08 -0.66
N HIS A 73 12.49 9.40 -1.29
CA HIS A 73 13.62 8.47 -1.42
C HIS A 73 14.16 7.93 -0.06
N GLU A 74 14.01 8.72 1.01
CA GLU A 74 14.30 8.33 2.39
C GLU A 74 13.39 7.17 2.82
N LYS A 75 12.08 7.33 2.58
CA LYS A 75 11.10 6.31 2.92
C LYS A 75 11.28 5.03 2.10
N VAL A 76 11.65 5.16 0.83
CA VAL A 76 12.00 4.00 -0.03
C VAL A 76 13.18 3.24 0.56
N ARG A 77 14.27 3.94 0.91
CA ARG A 77 15.45 3.29 1.53
C ARG A 77 15.09 2.58 2.83
N TYR A 78 14.35 3.24 3.73
CA TYR A 78 13.90 2.63 4.97
C TYR A 78 13.08 1.35 4.73
N ARG A 79 12.11 1.39 3.80
CA ARG A 79 11.28 0.21 3.48
C ARG A 79 12.10 -0.94 2.89
N LEU A 80 13.07 -0.64 2.04
CA LEU A 80 13.99 -1.64 1.47
C LEU A 80 14.89 -2.29 2.54
N ALA A 81 15.49 -1.49 3.42
CA ALA A 81 16.33 -1.98 4.52
C ALA A 81 15.54 -2.88 5.48
N ARG A 82 14.35 -2.40 5.90
CA ARG A 82 13.42 -3.17 6.75
C ARG A 82 13.04 -4.51 6.12
N ARG A 83 12.82 -4.55 4.80
CA ARG A 83 12.50 -5.78 4.05
C ARG A 83 13.70 -6.72 3.94
N ALA A 84 14.91 -6.19 3.80
CA ALA A 84 16.13 -6.98 3.77
C ALA A 84 16.48 -7.62 5.13
N GLY A 85 15.73 -7.29 6.20
CA GLY A 85 16.02 -7.73 7.56
C GLY A 85 17.22 -7.00 8.16
N GLU A 86 17.59 -5.84 7.60
CA GLU A 86 18.63 -5.00 8.18
C GLU A 86 18.09 -4.39 9.48
N PRO A 87 18.75 -4.59 10.63
CA PRO A 87 18.35 -3.96 11.88
C PRO A 87 18.45 -2.43 11.73
N ASP A 88 17.44 -1.74 12.25
CA ASP A 88 17.29 -0.28 12.17
C ASP A 88 18.53 0.38 12.83
N GLY A 89 19.47 0.84 12.00
CA GLY A 89 20.61 1.67 12.38
C GLY A 89 21.53 1.13 13.48
N SER A 90 22.65 0.50 13.11
CA SER A 90 23.87 0.65 13.92
C SER A 90 24.26 2.13 13.93
N SER A 91 23.94 2.80 15.05
CA SER A 91 24.60 4.06 15.45
C SER A 91 26.02 3.80 15.93
#